data_AF-A0A8H7TW50-F1
#
_entry.id   AF-A0A8H7TW50-F1
#
_cell.length_a   1.000
_cell.length_b   1.000
_cell.length_c   1.000
_cell.angle_alpha   90.00
_cell.angle_beta   90.00
_cell.angle_gamma   90.00
#
_symmetry.space_group_name_H-M   'P 1'
#
loop_
_entity.id
_entity.type
_entity.pdbx_description
1 polymer ?
#
loop_
_entity_poly.entity_id
_entity_poly.type
_entity_poly.pdbx_seq_one_letter_code
_entity_poly.pdbx_strand_id
1 'polypeptide(L)'
;MLLAHASDDVPSASDVRSLLRDLQEVRAAKMRTSIAGLESGVDGVMSLLGVGAMELSESRGFVTGVVEGVRKLGASAEASRREEEEERGGADDDEPSDDDMGI
;
A
#
# COMPACT_ATOMS: atom_id res chain seq x y z
N MET A 1 -4.35 -26.83 15.16
CA MET A 1 -5.54 -27.03 16.02
C MET A 1 -6.60 -27.96 15.39
N LEU A 2 -6.20 -29.00 14.66
CA LEU A 2 -7.06 -30.18 14.41
C LEU A 2 -6.14 -31.39 14.31
N LEU A 3 -5.16 -31.30 13.41
CA LEU A 3 -3.98 -32.20 13.32
C LEU A 3 -3.06 -32.22 14.56
N ALA A 4 -3.34 -31.38 15.57
CA ALA A 4 -2.59 -31.35 16.82
C ALA A 4 -3.26 -32.19 17.93
N HIS A 5 -4.56 -32.45 17.81
CA HIS A 5 -5.37 -33.12 18.83
C HIS A 5 -6.17 -34.32 18.30
N ALA A 6 -6.36 -34.41 16.98
CA ALA A 6 -7.13 -35.44 16.29
C ALA A 6 -6.43 -35.83 14.98
N SER A 7 -5.13 -36.14 15.05
CA SER A 7 -4.35 -36.53 13.87
C SER A 7 -4.58 -37.99 13.47
N ASP A 8 -4.96 -38.83 14.43
CA ASP A 8 -5.33 -40.23 14.28
C ASP A 8 -6.63 -40.41 13.47
N ASP A 9 -7.54 -39.44 13.54
CA ASP A 9 -8.76 -39.41 12.73
C ASP A 9 -8.51 -38.97 11.27
N VAL A 10 -7.30 -38.52 10.94
CA VAL A 10 -6.96 -37.98 9.61
C VAL A 10 -6.00 -38.92 8.88
N PRO A 11 -6.45 -39.59 7.80
CA PRO A 11 -5.56 -40.35 6.93
C PRO A 11 -4.43 -39.45 6.39
N SER A 12 -3.20 -39.96 6.44
CA SER A 12 -2.01 -39.23 5.96
C SER A 12 -1.83 -37.84 6.60
N ALA A 13 -2.07 -37.71 7.91
CA ALA A 13 -1.97 -36.44 8.64
C ALA A 13 -0.62 -35.69 8.46
N SER A 14 0.49 -36.41 8.25
CA SER A 14 1.79 -35.84 7.92
C SER A 14 1.78 -35.07 6.60
N ASP A 15 1.16 -35.66 5.58
CA ASP A 15 1.16 -35.14 4.21
C ASP A 15 0.23 -33.94 4.15
N VAL A 16 -0.94 -34.03 4.79
CA VAL A 16 -1.86 -32.89 4.96
C VAL A 16 -1.14 -31.73 5.64
N ARG A 17 -0.32 -31.99 6.66
CA ARG A 17 0.47 -30.95 7.33
C ARG A 17 1.49 -30.31 6.40
N SER A 18 2.16 -31.10 5.55
CA SER A 18 3.11 -30.58 4.56
C SER A 18 2.39 -29.69 3.54
N LEU A 19 1.30 -30.16 2.96
CA LEU A 19 0.50 -29.41 2.00
C LEU A 19 -0.04 -28.09 2.56
N LEU A 20 -0.44 -28.08 3.83
CA LEU A 20 -0.86 -26.84 4.49
C LEU A 20 0.28 -25.83 4.68
N ARG A 21 1.52 -26.31 4.90
CA ARG A 21 2.71 -25.45 4.94
C ARG A 21 3.01 -24.87 3.57
N ASP A 22 3.03 -25.71 2.53
CA ASP A 22 3.26 -25.27 1.16
C ASP A 22 2.21 -24.22 0.75
N LEU A 23 0.95 -24.47 1.10
CA LEU A 23 -0.14 -23.55 0.82
C LEU A 23 0.02 -22.23 1.60
N GLN A 24 0.47 -22.27 2.85
CA GLN A 24 0.80 -21.04 3.61
C GLN A 24 1.94 -20.25 2.96
N GLU A 25 2.96 -20.92 2.43
CA GLU A 25 4.07 -20.27 1.71
C GLU A 25 3.60 -19.59 0.43
N VAL A 26 2.76 -20.26 -0.36
CA VAL A 26 2.17 -19.69 -1.57
C VAL A 26 1.28 -18.49 -1.24
N ARG A 27 0.49 -18.58 -0.16
CA ARG A 27 -0.34 -17.46 0.33
C ARG A 27 0.52 -16.23 0.67
N ALA A 28 1.61 -16.43 1.39
CA ALA A 28 2.55 -15.36 1.71
C ALA A 28 3.20 -14.77 0.44
N ALA A 29 3.51 -15.60 -0.56
CA ALA A 29 4.06 -15.15 -1.84
C ALA A 29 3.07 -14.28 -2.63
N LYS A 30 1.79 -14.70 -2.74
CA LYS A 30 0.74 -13.92 -3.41
C LYS A 30 0.60 -12.52 -2.82
N MET A 31 0.58 -12.41 -1.49
CA MET A 31 0.51 -11.11 -0.82
C MET A 31 1.69 -10.20 -1.18
N ARG A 32 2.91 -10.74 -1.20
CA ARG A 32 4.10 -9.95 -1.59
C ARG A 32 4.02 -9.47 -3.04
N THR A 33 3.56 -10.32 -3.96
CA THR A 33 3.37 -9.94 -5.37
C THR A 33 2.36 -8.80 -5.53
N SER A 34 1.24 -8.82 -4.78
CA SER A 34 0.26 -7.73 -4.83
C SER A 34 0.83 -6.39 -4.32
N ILE A 35 1.78 -6.43 -3.38
CA ILE A 35 2.40 -5.24 -2.78
C ILE A 35 3.53 -4.67 -3.66
N ALA A 36 4.20 -5.50 -4.45
CA ALA A 36 5.23 -5.03 -5.39
C ALA A 36 4.70 -3.96 -6.38
N GLY A 37 3.40 -3.97 -6.67
CA GLY A 37 2.76 -2.92 -7.49
C GLY A 37 2.76 -1.53 -6.84
N LEU A 38 3.03 -1.41 -5.54
CA LEU A 38 3.17 -0.11 -4.86
C LEU A 38 4.53 0.56 -5.14
N GLU A 39 5.52 -0.17 -5.66
CA GLU A 39 6.85 0.37 -5.97
C GLU A 39 6.81 1.47 -7.04
N SER A 40 5.84 1.39 -7.98
CA SER A 40 5.64 2.41 -9.01
C SER A 40 4.87 3.65 -8.54
N GLY A 41 4.56 3.75 -7.25
CA GLY A 41 3.74 4.82 -6.68
C GLY A 41 2.33 4.37 -6.34
N VAL A 42 1.65 5.15 -5.49
CA VAL A 42 0.32 4.82 -4.98
C VAL A 42 -0.70 5.74 -5.62
N ASP A 43 -1.36 5.28 -6.68
CA ASP A 43 -2.51 5.95 -7.32
C ASP A 43 -3.81 5.84 -6.47
N GLY A 44 -3.66 5.68 -5.15
CA GLY A 44 -4.75 5.46 -4.21
C GLY A 44 -5.46 4.10 -4.30
N VAL A 45 -5.18 3.28 -5.31
CA VAL A 45 -5.85 1.99 -5.55
C VAL A 45 -4.82 0.85 -5.61
N MET A 46 -5.01 -0.18 -4.77
CA MET A 46 -4.21 -1.41 -4.81
C MET A 46 -5.08 -2.59 -5.24
N SER A 47 -4.60 -3.34 -6.24
CA SER A 47 -5.26 -4.56 -6.70
C SER A 47 -4.88 -5.76 -5.82
N LEU A 48 -5.88 -6.45 -5.29
CA LEU A 48 -5.74 -7.70 -4.53
C LEU A 48 -6.30 -8.90 -5.30
N LEU A 49 -6.21 -8.87 -6.63
CA LEU A 49 -6.65 -9.98 -7.47
C LEU A 49 -5.87 -11.25 -7.14
N GLY A 50 -6.58 -12.36 -6.95
CA GLY A 50 -5.99 -13.65 -6.61
C GLY A 50 -5.61 -13.84 -5.13
N VAL A 51 -5.89 -12.84 -4.27
CA VAL A 51 -5.74 -12.89 -2.82
C VAL A 51 -7.04 -13.35 -2.15
N GLY A 52 -6.98 -14.46 -1.42
CA GLY A 52 -8.09 -15.02 -0.64
C GLY A 52 -8.27 -14.36 0.74
N ALA A 53 -9.41 -14.62 1.38
CA ALA A 53 -9.74 -14.04 2.68
C ALA A 53 -8.72 -14.38 3.79
N MET A 54 -8.16 -15.59 3.76
CA MET A 54 -7.16 -16.02 4.75
C MET A 54 -5.83 -15.28 4.56
N GLU A 55 -5.34 -15.17 3.32
CA GLU A 55 -4.16 -14.36 2.97
C GLU A 55 -4.31 -12.91 3.43
N LEU A 56 -5.49 -12.35 3.20
CA LEU A 56 -5.79 -10.98 3.58
C LEU A 56 -5.83 -10.83 5.11
N SER A 57 -6.42 -11.79 5.83
CA SER A 57 -6.50 -11.74 7.29
C SER A 57 -5.13 -11.80 7.97
N GLU A 58 -4.20 -12.60 7.43
CA GLU A 58 -2.84 -12.73 7.97
C GLU A 58 -1.99 -11.48 7.70
N SER A 59 -2.21 -10.81 6.57
CA SER A 59 -1.42 -9.67 6.11
C SER A 59 -2.04 -8.30 6.40
N ARG A 60 -3.29 -8.27 6.90
CA ARG A 60 -4.11 -7.05 7.05
C ARG A 60 -3.35 -5.91 7.71
N GLY A 61 -2.77 -6.17 8.89
CA GLY A 61 -2.09 -5.13 9.68
C GLY A 61 -0.90 -4.53 8.94
N PHE A 62 -0.12 -5.37 8.25
CA PHE A 62 1.01 -4.93 7.44
C PHE A 62 0.55 -4.05 6.28
N VAL A 63 -0.42 -4.54 5.48
CA VAL A 63 -0.93 -3.81 4.30
C VAL A 63 -1.48 -2.44 4.69
N THR A 64 -2.33 -2.38 5.72
CA THR A 64 -2.89 -1.10 6.18
C THR A 64 -1.81 -0.16 6.70
N GLY A 65 -0.78 -0.69 7.36
CA GLY A 65 0.34 0.10 7.86
C GLY A 65 1.18 0.70 6.74
N VAL A 66 1.50 -0.08 5.69
CA VAL A 66 2.24 0.39 4.52
C VAL A 66 1.46 1.47 3.77
N VAL A 67 0.18 1.23 3.47
CA VAL A 67 -0.66 2.18 2.73
C VAL A 67 -0.78 3.51 3.49
N GLU A 68 -1.03 3.46 4.80
CA GLU A 68 -1.08 4.67 5.63
C GLU A 68 0.29 5.38 5.70
N GLY A 69 1.38 4.63 5.77
CA GLY A 69 2.73 5.16 5.73
C GLY A 69 3.02 5.92 4.43
N VAL A 70 2.72 5.32 3.28
CA VAL A 70 2.93 5.98 1.98
C VAL A 70 2.04 7.21 1.83
N ARG A 71 0.80 7.16 2.32
CA ARG A 71 -0.10 8.33 2.33
C ARG A 71 0.49 9.51 3.12
N LYS A 72 1.04 9.24 4.31
CA LYS A 72 1.69 10.27 5.12
C LYS A 72 2.93 10.85 4.45
N LEU A 73 3.73 10.00 3.82
CA LEU A 73 4.91 10.44 3.06
C LEU A 73 4.52 11.34 1.88
N GLY A 74 3.50 10.94 1.10
CA GLY A 74 2.98 11.74 -0.01
C GLY A 74 2.42 13.09 0.45
N ALA A 75 1.63 13.10 1.55
CA ALA A 75 1.11 14.34 2.12
C ALA A 75 2.22 15.27 2.63
N SER A 76 3.27 14.71 3.23
CA SER A 76 4.42 15.49 3.71
C SER A 76 5.21 16.08 2.54
N ALA A 77 5.44 15.30 1.47
CA ALA A 77 6.13 15.77 0.28
C ALA A 77 5.36 16.90 -0.45
N GLU A 78 4.04 16.77 -0.57
CA GLU A 78 3.21 17.82 -1.19
C GLU A 78 3.14 19.07 -0.31
N ALA A 79 3.09 18.93 1.02
CA ALA A 79 3.16 20.08 1.93
C ALA A 79 4.47 20.86 1.77
N SER A 80 5.62 20.17 1.76
CA SER A 80 6.92 20.83 1.54
C SER A 80 7.01 21.48 0.16
N ARG A 81 6.50 20.83 -0.89
CA ARG A 81 6.46 21.44 -2.23
C ARG A 81 5.60 22.71 -2.25
N ARG A 82 4.46 22.71 -1.57
CA ARG A 82 3.58 23.87 -1.47
C ARG A 82 4.22 25.01 -0.70
N GLU A 83 4.90 24.71 0.42
CA GLU A 83 5.67 25.70 1.18
C GLU A 83 6.75 26.35 0.30
N GLU A 84 7.50 25.57 -0.47
CA GLU A 84 8.52 26.09 -1.41
C GLU A 84 7.90 26.95 -2.54
N GLU A 85 6.72 26.58 -3.05
CA GLU A 85 5.98 27.36 -4.05
C GLU A 85 5.45 28.68 -3.47
N GLU A 86 4.95 28.68 -2.23
CA GLU A 86 4.49 29.88 -1.52
C GLU A 86 5.68 30.82 -1.18
N GLU A 87 6.84 30.28 -0.81
CA GLU A 87 8.08 31.06 -0.60
C GLU A 87 8.62 31.67 -1.90
N ARG A 88 8.45 31.01 -3.04
CA ARG A 88 8.86 31.53 -4.36
C ARG A 88 7.83 32.49 -5.00
N GLY A 89 6.55 32.31 -4.70
CA GLY A 89 5.45 33.08 -5.29
C GLY A 89 5.19 34.44 -4.62
N GLY A 90 5.80 34.74 -3.47
CA GLY A 90 5.62 35.99 -2.74
C GLY A 90 6.40 37.21 -3.26
N ALA A 91 7.00 37.15 -4.45
CA ALA A 91 7.92 38.18 -4.97
C ALA A 91 7.50 38.88 -6.27
N ASP A 92 6.36 38.53 -6.89
CA ASP A 92 5.93 39.10 -8.19
C ASP A 92 4.46 39.57 -8.17
N ASP A 93 4.06 40.33 -7.15
CA ASP A 93 2.75 41.00 -7.08
C ASP A 93 2.89 42.53 -7.00
N ASP A 94 3.96 43.08 -7.59
CA ASP A 94 4.05 44.51 -7.94
C ASP A 94 3.72 44.67 -9.43
N GLU A 95 2.43 44.68 -9.72
CA GLU A 95 1.86 45.13 -11.00
C GLU A 95 1.85 46.66 -11.03
N PRO A 96 2.70 47.36 -11.80
CA PRO A 96 2.37 48.73 -12.19
C PRO A 96 1.27 48.63 -13.26
N SER A 97 0.06 48.97 -12.85
CA SER A 97 -1.08 49.27 -13.73
C SER A 97 -0.65 50.28 -14.79
N ASP A 98 -0.45 49.81 -16.02
CA ASP A 98 -0.09 50.63 -17.19
C ASP A 98 -1.27 50.72 -18.17
N ASP A 99 -2.46 50.98 -17.62
CA ASP A 99 -3.70 51.21 -18.37
C ASP A 99 -3.90 52.72 -18.67
N ASP A 100 -2.83 53.39 -19.13
CA ASP A 100 -2.86 54.77 -19.62
C ASP A 100 -2.15 54.92 -20.98
N MET A 101 -2.69 54.28 -22.02
CA MET A 101 -2.38 54.63 -23.41
C MET A 101 -3.63 54.49 -24.31
N GLY A 102 -4.49 55.51 -24.33
CA GLY A 102 -5.41 55.70 -25.46
C GLY A 102 -6.66 56.56 -25.24
N ILE A 103 -6.51 57.89 -25.31
CA ILE A 103 -7.51 58.80 -25.92
C ILE A 103 -6.80 59.89 -26.71
#